data_AF-A0A3R6WBS0-F1
#
_entry.id   AF-A0A3R6WBS0-F1
#
_cell.length_a   1.000
_cell.length_b   1.000
_cell.length_c   1.000
_cell.angle_alpha   90.00
_cell.angle_beta   90.00
_cell.angle_gamma   90.00
#
_symmetry.space_group_name_H-M   'P 1'
#
loop_
_entity.id
_entity.type
_entity.pdbx_description
1 polymer ?
#
loop_
_entity_poly.entity_id
_entity_poly.type
_entity_poly.pdbx_seq_one_letter_code
_entity_poly.pdbx_strand_id
1 'polypeptide(L)'
;MGSVFPYAIQVEIPSLGHLYANLQDFCLHLSPSVQCQLYTALAHNVLSTGLSVASFSSLVTPVLTSVVESVVTMQQNAQRVLEPALLAQLMRDISICGALARVVLTKPKQVKLSFYSQVHGVLPYTLDAVRVYMNVLPQCPPSQLSAAVGAIHDLIGFYSDLFRSIRKELPTDVVGATVTTLVELFQHGQFASKLEALGAPESIPPPLCKQIVVALERLQSSHNIFHFVAFKSQVRMAYLHTLLTLLTRGRVGLLQEELGLLLYHIADVDMPSFFHECLPQFVGDGGADSLRCWTGQVDEPTFVKELGHFLIDFRVGHARQ
;
A
#
# COMPACT_ATOMS: atom_id res chain seq x y z
N MET A 1 -3.76 -51.01 2.29
CA MET A 1 -4.29 -51.32 3.63
C MET A 1 -4.07 -50.10 4.50
N GLY A 2 -5.02 -49.16 4.49
CA GLY A 2 -4.91 -47.90 5.22
C GLY A 2 -5.11 -48.15 6.72
N SER A 3 -4.16 -47.70 7.54
CA SER A 3 -4.29 -47.74 8.99
C SER A 3 -5.40 -46.82 9.43
N VAL A 4 -6.53 -47.39 9.85
CA VAL A 4 -7.60 -46.69 10.54
C VAL A 4 -7.07 -46.28 11.91
N PHE A 5 -6.93 -44.98 12.15
CA PHE A 5 -6.52 -44.45 13.45
C PHE A 5 -7.46 -44.95 14.55
N PRO A 6 -6.96 -45.34 15.74
CA PRO A 6 -7.78 -45.76 16.87
C PRO A 6 -8.81 -44.69 17.26
N TYR A 7 -10.06 -45.10 17.49
CA TYR A 7 -11.17 -44.21 17.86
C TYR A 7 -10.86 -43.35 19.11
N ALA A 8 -10.04 -43.85 20.03
CA ALA A 8 -9.61 -43.10 21.21
C ALA A 8 -8.79 -41.84 20.88
N ILE A 9 -7.95 -41.89 19.83
CA ILE A 9 -7.18 -40.73 19.37
C ILE A 9 -8.09 -39.75 18.63
N GLN A 10 -9.12 -40.24 17.94
CA GLN A 10 -10.07 -39.38 17.22
C GLN A 10 -10.88 -38.45 18.16
N VAL A 11 -11.07 -38.85 19.42
CA VAL A 11 -11.72 -38.02 20.45
C VAL A 11 -10.78 -36.94 21.00
N GLU A 12 -9.47 -37.16 20.95
CA GLU A 12 -8.44 -36.18 21.33
C GLU A 12 -8.08 -35.21 20.20
N ILE A 13 -8.47 -35.49 18.95
CA ILE A 13 -8.29 -34.54 17.84
C ILE A 13 -9.21 -33.35 18.13
N PRO A 14 -8.67 -32.14 18.40
CA PRO A 14 -9.50 -30.98 18.64
C PRO A 14 -10.42 -30.79 17.42
N SER A 15 -11.72 -30.60 17.67
CA SER A 15 -12.67 -30.25 16.62
C SER A 15 -12.11 -29.11 15.77
N LEU A 16 -12.43 -29.06 14.48
CA LEU A 16 -11.98 -27.98 13.59
C LEU A 16 -12.27 -26.58 14.18
N GLY A 17 -13.38 -26.45 14.92
CA GLY A 17 -13.74 -25.24 15.68
C GLY A 17 -12.80 -24.93 16.86
N HIS A 18 -12.35 -25.93 17.61
CA HIS A 18 -11.32 -25.75 18.66
C HIS A 18 -9.97 -25.36 18.05
N LEU A 19 -9.61 -25.93 16.89
CA LEU A 19 -8.41 -25.52 16.17
C LEU A 19 -8.52 -24.05 15.72
N TYR A 20 -9.66 -23.63 15.17
CA TYR A 20 -9.87 -22.22 14.78
C TYR A 20 -9.80 -21.26 15.97
N ALA A 21 -10.39 -21.63 17.10
CA ALA A 21 -10.39 -20.79 18.30
C ALA A 21 -8.99 -20.62 18.91
N ASN A 22 -8.13 -21.64 18.84
CA ASN A 22 -6.78 -21.62 19.42
C ASN A 22 -5.67 -21.46 18.37
N LEU A 23 -6.03 -21.20 17.10
CA LEU A 23 -5.07 -21.14 16.00
C LEU A 23 -4.04 -20.04 16.23
N GLN A 24 -4.48 -18.88 16.72
CA GLN A 24 -3.59 -17.75 16.96
C GLN A 24 -2.52 -18.09 18.00
N ASP A 25 -2.91 -18.67 19.14
CA ASP A 25 -1.99 -19.08 20.21
C ASP A 25 -1.03 -20.17 19.75
N PHE A 26 -1.53 -21.17 19.02
CA PHE A 26 -0.69 -22.21 18.42
C PHE A 26 0.32 -21.63 17.43
N CYS A 27 -0.12 -20.67 16.60
CA CYS A 27 0.71 -20.04 15.59
C CYS A 27 1.83 -19.17 16.17
N LEU A 28 1.72 -18.66 17.40
CA LEU A 28 2.76 -17.83 18.03
C LEU A 28 4.13 -18.55 18.13
N HIS A 29 4.14 -19.87 18.18
CA HIS A 29 5.36 -20.68 18.25
C HIS A 29 5.96 -21.02 16.87
N LEU A 30 5.29 -20.61 15.79
CA LEU A 30 5.67 -20.95 14.41
C LEU A 30 6.29 -19.75 13.70
N SER A 31 7.10 -20.01 12.67
CA SER A 31 7.65 -18.92 11.84
C SER A 31 6.53 -18.18 11.09
N PRO A 32 6.69 -16.87 10.81
CA PRO A 32 5.65 -16.09 10.10
C PRO A 32 5.21 -16.69 8.75
N SER A 33 6.14 -17.32 8.02
CA SER A 33 5.83 -18.00 6.76
C SER A 33 4.91 -19.20 6.94
N VAL A 34 5.15 -20.02 7.97
CA VAL A 34 4.33 -21.18 8.31
C VAL A 34 2.96 -20.73 8.80
N GLN A 35 2.89 -19.66 9.60
CA GLN A 35 1.62 -19.07 10.02
C GLN A 35 0.80 -18.64 8.80
N CYS A 36 1.38 -17.90 7.86
CA CYS A 36 0.68 -17.48 6.64
C CYS A 36 0.18 -18.68 5.81
N GLN A 37 0.99 -19.73 5.68
CA GLN A 37 0.60 -20.96 4.97
C GLN A 37 -0.56 -21.67 5.66
N LEU A 38 -0.56 -21.76 6.99
CA LEU A 38 -1.64 -22.37 7.77
C LEU A 38 -2.94 -21.59 7.60
N TYR A 39 -2.92 -20.26 7.79
CA TYR A 39 -4.09 -19.41 7.57
C TYR A 39 -4.60 -19.51 6.13
N THR A 40 -3.69 -19.56 5.15
CA THR A 40 -4.03 -19.73 3.73
C THR A 40 -4.72 -21.07 3.47
N ALA A 41 -4.17 -22.17 3.99
CA ALA A 41 -4.72 -23.51 3.82
C ALA A 41 -6.09 -23.66 4.50
N LEU A 42 -6.22 -23.14 5.73
CA LEU A 42 -7.47 -23.17 6.49
C LEU A 42 -8.54 -22.30 5.84
N ALA A 43 -8.19 -21.09 5.39
CA ALA A 43 -9.10 -20.24 4.64
C ALA A 43 -9.54 -20.89 3.32
N HIS A 44 -8.62 -21.53 2.59
CA HIS A 44 -8.97 -22.29 1.39
C HIS A 44 -9.96 -23.42 1.69
N ASN A 45 -9.75 -24.15 2.79
CA ASN A 45 -10.62 -25.24 3.21
C ASN A 45 -12.03 -24.73 3.58
N VAL A 46 -12.12 -23.69 4.40
CA VAL A 46 -13.40 -23.06 4.77
C VAL A 46 -14.15 -22.58 3.52
N LEU A 47 -13.44 -21.91 2.61
CA LEU A 47 -14.02 -21.31 1.40
C LEU A 47 -14.23 -22.30 0.24
N SER A 48 -13.75 -23.55 0.33
CA SER A 48 -13.97 -24.60 -0.69
C SER A 48 -15.05 -25.59 -0.29
N THR A 49 -15.18 -25.87 1.01
CA THR A 49 -16.14 -26.84 1.55
C THR A 49 -17.53 -26.25 1.76
N GLY A 50 -17.73 -24.94 1.50
CA GLY A 50 -18.99 -24.26 1.76
C GLY A 50 -19.29 -24.09 3.25
N LEU A 51 -18.28 -24.23 4.12
CA LEU A 51 -18.39 -23.92 5.54
C LEU A 51 -18.85 -22.47 5.72
N SER A 52 -19.73 -22.26 6.71
CA SER A 52 -20.48 -21.03 6.91
C SER A 52 -19.58 -19.78 7.03
N VAL A 53 -20.14 -18.61 6.71
CA VAL A 53 -19.52 -17.30 6.96
C VAL A 53 -19.03 -17.17 8.42
N ALA A 54 -19.70 -17.83 9.36
CA ALA A 54 -19.30 -17.87 10.77
C ALA A 54 -17.94 -18.56 10.97
N SER A 55 -17.66 -19.68 10.28
CA SER A 55 -16.37 -20.39 10.38
C SER A 55 -15.21 -19.56 9.81
N PHE A 56 -15.47 -18.81 8.73
CA PHE A 56 -14.49 -17.88 8.19
C PHE A 56 -14.28 -16.69 9.13
N SER A 57 -15.35 -16.15 9.72
CA SER A 57 -15.26 -15.08 10.72
C SER A 57 -14.47 -15.51 11.95
N SER A 58 -14.68 -16.73 12.46
CA SER A 58 -13.92 -17.28 13.59
C SER A 58 -12.43 -17.40 13.28
N LEU A 59 -12.05 -17.69 12.03
CA LEU A 59 -10.65 -17.76 11.61
C LEU A 59 -10.00 -16.37 11.57
N VAL A 60 -10.73 -15.35 11.12
CA VAL A 60 -10.16 -14.04 10.78
C VAL A 60 -10.26 -13.03 11.93
N THR A 61 -11.31 -13.09 12.75
CA THR A 61 -11.58 -12.16 13.86
C THR A 61 -10.41 -12.01 14.85
N PRO A 62 -9.73 -13.09 15.30
CA PRO A 62 -8.64 -12.95 16.27
C PRO A 62 -7.45 -12.16 15.71
N VAL A 63 -7.10 -12.40 14.44
CA VAL A 63 -6.04 -11.66 13.74
C VAL A 63 -6.42 -10.19 13.58
N LEU A 64 -7.65 -9.91 13.12
CA LEU A 64 -8.15 -8.55 12.93
C LEU A 64 -8.20 -7.76 14.24
N THR A 65 -8.63 -8.39 15.33
CA THR A 65 -8.65 -7.78 16.66
C THR A 65 -7.23 -7.43 17.11
N SER A 66 -6.28 -8.34 16.89
CA SER A 66 -4.88 -8.11 17.23
C SER A 66 -4.23 -6.95 16.45
N VAL A 67 -4.61 -6.76 15.17
CA VAL A 67 -4.19 -5.58 14.39
C VAL A 67 -4.69 -4.30 15.05
N VAL A 68 -5.98 -4.23 15.39
CA VAL A 68 -6.58 -3.04 16.00
C VAL A 68 -5.91 -2.74 17.33
N GLU A 69 -5.74 -3.73 18.20
CA GLU A 69 -5.08 -3.59 19.50
C GLU A 69 -3.63 -3.10 19.36
N SER A 70 -2.89 -3.65 18.39
CA SER A 70 -1.51 -3.25 18.12
C SER A 70 -1.45 -1.78 17.68
N VAL A 71 -2.30 -1.37 16.74
CA VAL A 71 -2.34 0.03 16.25
C VAL A 71 -2.76 0.99 17.35
N VAL A 72 -3.80 0.66 18.13
CA VAL A 72 -4.25 1.49 19.25
C VAL A 72 -3.12 1.64 20.29
N THR A 73 -2.41 0.56 20.59
CA THR A 73 -1.25 0.58 21.50
C THR A 73 -0.15 1.49 20.96
N MET A 74 0.12 1.45 19.66
CA MET A 74 1.11 2.32 19.00
C MET A 74 0.70 3.80 19.04
N GLN A 75 -0.59 4.10 18.79
CA GLN A 75 -1.12 5.47 18.85
C GLN A 75 -1.03 6.06 20.26
N GLN A 76 -1.31 5.24 21.29
CA GLN A 76 -1.19 5.65 22.69
C GLN A 76 0.25 5.77 23.16
N ASN A 77 1.18 5.01 22.57
CA ASN A 77 2.57 4.93 22.98
C ASN A 77 3.52 5.24 21.82
N ALA A 78 3.53 6.49 21.36
CA ALA A 78 4.35 6.94 20.22
C ALA A 78 5.85 6.61 20.35
N GLN A 79 6.38 6.52 21.58
CA GLN A 79 7.78 6.17 21.84
C GLN A 79 8.10 4.67 21.72
N ARG A 80 7.09 3.78 21.76
CA ARG A 80 7.23 2.31 21.69
C ARG A 80 6.84 1.73 20.34
N VAL A 81 6.54 2.56 19.34
CA VAL A 81 6.11 2.18 17.99
C VAL A 81 7.08 1.21 17.30
N LEU A 82 8.37 1.32 17.59
CA LEU A 82 9.45 0.50 17.01
C LEU A 82 9.94 -0.60 17.94
N GLU A 83 9.20 -0.89 19.01
CA GLU A 83 9.53 -2.01 19.88
C GLU A 83 9.43 -3.34 19.10
N PRO A 84 10.46 -4.20 19.14
CA PRO A 84 10.52 -5.39 18.30
C PRO A 84 9.30 -6.31 18.43
N ALA A 85 8.74 -6.44 19.64
CA ALA A 85 7.58 -7.28 19.89
C ALA A 85 6.31 -6.73 19.21
N LEU A 86 6.04 -5.43 19.38
CA LEU A 86 4.86 -4.77 18.82
C LEU A 86 4.94 -4.72 17.29
N LEU A 87 6.11 -4.40 16.75
CA LEU A 87 6.36 -4.41 15.31
C LEU A 87 6.20 -5.82 14.73
N ALA A 88 6.83 -6.84 15.33
CA ALA A 88 6.74 -8.22 14.83
C ALA A 88 5.30 -8.74 14.86
N GLN A 89 4.55 -8.42 15.91
CA GLN A 89 3.14 -8.79 16.04
C GLN A 89 2.30 -8.15 14.93
N LEU A 90 2.38 -6.84 14.75
CA LEU A 90 1.63 -6.13 13.72
C LEU A 90 2.00 -6.64 12.32
N MET A 91 3.28 -6.79 12.00
CA MET A 91 3.72 -7.24 10.67
C MET A 91 3.28 -8.66 10.36
N ARG A 92 3.32 -9.55 11.34
CA ARG A 92 2.76 -10.90 11.23
C ARG A 92 1.27 -10.83 10.88
N ASP A 93 0.49 -10.03 11.62
CA ASP A 93 -0.96 -9.96 11.41
C ASP A 93 -1.34 -9.32 10.07
N ILE A 94 -0.61 -8.28 9.64
CA ILE A 94 -0.74 -7.68 8.31
C ILE A 94 -0.41 -8.69 7.21
N SER A 95 0.65 -9.48 7.38
CA SER A 95 1.04 -10.52 6.43
C SER A 95 -0.02 -11.62 6.30
N ILE A 96 -0.63 -12.03 7.41
CA ILE A 96 -1.78 -12.95 7.43
C ILE A 96 -2.98 -12.33 6.71
N CYS A 97 -3.31 -11.06 6.99
CA CYS A 97 -4.38 -10.34 6.29
C CYS A 97 -4.16 -10.26 4.77
N GLY A 98 -2.92 -10.00 4.34
CA GLY A 98 -2.53 -10.03 2.93
C GLY A 98 -2.67 -11.42 2.30
N ALA A 99 -2.25 -12.47 3.02
CA ALA A 99 -2.43 -13.84 2.57
C ALA A 99 -3.92 -14.21 2.40
N LEU A 100 -4.77 -13.83 3.37
CA LEU A 100 -6.22 -14.02 3.29
C LEU A 100 -6.84 -13.25 2.13
N ALA A 101 -6.40 -12.01 1.87
CA ALA A 101 -6.85 -11.26 0.70
C ALA A 101 -6.52 -12.01 -0.59
N ARG A 102 -5.32 -12.57 -0.73
CA ARG A 102 -4.92 -13.35 -1.91
C ARG A 102 -5.77 -14.62 -2.11
N VAL A 103 -6.15 -15.31 -1.02
CA VAL A 103 -7.04 -16.49 -1.08
C VAL A 103 -8.40 -16.15 -1.72
N VAL A 104 -8.92 -14.96 -1.42
CA VAL A 104 -10.24 -14.50 -1.86
C VAL A 104 -10.25 -14.03 -3.32
N LEU A 105 -9.09 -13.80 -3.93
CA LEU A 105 -8.94 -13.29 -5.30
C LEU A 105 -9.78 -14.07 -6.34
N THR A 106 -9.70 -15.40 -6.29
CA THR A 106 -10.32 -16.32 -7.25
C THR A 106 -11.73 -16.76 -6.83
N LYS A 107 -12.26 -16.24 -5.72
CA LYS A 107 -13.54 -16.66 -5.15
C LYS A 107 -14.73 -15.86 -5.70
N PRO A 108 -15.97 -16.40 -5.62
CA PRO A 108 -17.18 -15.69 -6.06
C PRO A 108 -17.44 -14.38 -5.30
N LYS A 109 -18.20 -13.48 -5.92
CA LYS A 109 -18.55 -12.15 -5.36
C LYS A 109 -19.09 -12.20 -3.93
N GLN A 110 -19.93 -13.18 -3.60
CA GLN A 110 -20.50 -13.32 -2.25
C GLN A 110 -19.41 -13.54 -1.19
N VAL A 111 -18.40 -14.36 -1.49
CA VAL A 111 -17.26 -14.59 -0.59
C VAL A 111 -16.43 -13.32 -0.43
N LYS A 112 -16.24 -12.57 -1.51
CA LYS A 112 -15.54 -11.27 -1.49
C LYS A 112 -16.23 -10.25 -0.60
N LEU A 113 -17.56 -10.16 -0.69
CA LEU A 113 -18.38 -9.29 0.17
C LEU A 113 -18.32 -9.72 1.63
N SER A 114 -18.41 -11.02 1.92
CA SER A 114 -18.25 -11.54 3.28
C SER A 114 -16.85 -11.23 3.83
N PHE A 115 -15.80 -11.41 3.05
CA PHE A 115 -14.44 -11.04 3.45
C PHE A 115 -14.33 -9.54 3.76
N TYR A 116 -14.85 -8.68 2.86
CA TYR A 116 -14.88 -7.24 3.09
C TYR A 116 -15.62 -6.89 4.39
N SER A 117 -16.77 -7.51 4.66
CA SER A 117 -17.53 -7.28 5.90
C SER A 117 -16.73 -7.57 7.18
N GLN A 118 -15.74 -8.46 7.12
CA GLN A 118 -14.85 -8.71 8.26
C GLN A 118 -13.72 -7.67 8.32
N VAL A 119 -13.08 -7.39 7.18
CA VAL A 119 -11.86 -6.56 7.14
C VAL A 119 -12.14 -5.06 7.21
N HIS A 120 -13.32 -4.59 6.80
CA HIS A 120 -13.61 -3.14 6.67
C HIS A 120 -13.32 -2.34 7.95
N GLY A 121 -13.63 -2.90 9.13
CA GLY A 121 -13.39 -2.23 10.41
C GLY A 121 -11.91 -2.02 10.75
N VAL A 122 -11.01 -2.81 10.15
CA VAL A 122 -9.56 -2.74 10.39
C VAL A 122 -8.84 -1.81 9.41
N LEU A 123 -9.46 -1.47 8.27
CA LEU A 123 -8.84 -0.62 7.25
C LEU A 123 -8.43 0.77 7.78
N PRO A 124 -9.26 1.50 8.53
CA PRO A 124 -8.85 2.80 9.09
C PRO A 124 -7.61 2.68 9.98
N TYR A 125 -7.54 1.64 10.83
CA TYR A 125 -6.40 1.40 11.72
C TYR A 125 -5.11 1.08 10.94
N THR A 126 -5.21 0.33 9.84
CA THR A 126 -4.02 0.04 9.03
C THR A 126 -3.54 1.26 8.24
N LEU A 127 -4.42 2.15 7.80
CA LEU A 127 -4.01 3.47 7.27
C LEU A 127 -3.36 4.33 8.36
N ASP A 128 -3.93 4.33 9.56
CA ASP A 128 -3.34 5.05 10.69
C ASP A 128 -1.98 4.47 11.09
N ALA A 129 -1.77 3.16 10.98
CA ALA A 129 -0.47 2.54 11.20
C ALA A 129 0.58 3.08 10.21
N VAL A 130 0.22 3.25 8.93
CA VAL A 130 1.09 3.90 7.94
C VAL A 130 1.44 5.31 8.41
N ARG A 131 0.45 6.11 8.83
CA ARG A 131 0.68 7.48 9.34
C ARG A 131 1.53 7.51 10.61
N VAL A 132 1.35 6.57 11.52
CA VAL A 132 2.15 6.45 12.73
C VAL A 132 3.62 6.19 12.37
N TYR A 133 3.89 5.25 11.47
CA TYR A 133 5.27 5.01 11.02
C TYR A 133 5.82 6.22 10.25
N MET A 134 5.02 6.89 9.40
CA MET A 134 5.40 8.17 8.75
C MET A 134 5.83 9.24 9.75
N ASN A 135 5.08 9.40 10.85
CA ASN A 135 5.37 10.40 11.88
C ASN A 135 6.59 10.05 12.73
N VAL A 136 6.88 8.76 12.92
CA VAL A 136 8.04 8.30 13.71
C VAL A 136 9.34 8.33 12.89
N LEU A 137 9.25 8.19 11.56
CA LEU A 137 10.42 8.23 10.67
C LEU A 137 11.35 9.43 10.98
N PRO A 138 10.89 10.70 11.05
CA PRO A 138 11.69 11.87 11.42
C PRO A 138 12.50 11.77 12.71
N GLN A 139 12.06 10.95 13.67
CA GLN A 139 12.67 10.82 14.99
C GLN A 139 13.41 9.49 15.18
N CYS A 140 13.24 8.56 14.21
CA CYS A 140 13.81 7.22 14.26
C CYS A 140 15.35 7.22 14.13
N PRO A 141 16.07 6.47 14.97
CA PRO A 141 17.51 6.24 14.82
C PRO A 141 17.81 5.36 13.59
N PRO A 142 19.02 5.48 12.99
CA PRO A 142 19.36 4.74 11.76
C PRO A 142 19.27 3.22 11.93
N SER A 143 19.50 2.69 13.13
CA SER A 143 19.37 1.25 13.44
C SER A 143 17.93 0.71 13.31
N GLN A 144 16.92 1.54 13.51
CA GLN A 144 15.50 1.15 13.48
C GLN A 144 14.78 1.61 12.22
N LEU A 145 15.43 2.44 11.41
CA LEU A 145 14.85 3.00 10.20
C LEU A 145 14.47 1.93 9.18
N SER A 146 15.30 0.89 9.00
CA SER A 146 14.99 -0.25 8.12
C SER A 146 13.70 -0.96 8.55
N ALA A 147 13.50 -1.11 9.86
CA ALA A 147 12.32 -1.75 10.43
C ALA A 147 11.04 -0.93 10.20
N ALA A 148 11.11 0.40 10.40
CA ALA A 148 10.00 1.31 10.11
C ALA A 148 9.60 1.31 8.63
N VAL A 149 10.59 1.27 7.74
CA VAL A 149 10.40 1.26 6.28
C VAL A 149 9.83 -0.08 5.82
N GLY A 150 10.34 -1.18 6.37
CA GLY A 150 9.76 -2.51 6.17
C GLY A 150 8.30 -2.55 6.60
N ALA A 151 7.96 -1.89 7.71
CA ALA A 151 6.57 -1.84 8.17
C ALA A 151 5.63 -1.13 7.19
N ILE A 152 6.06 0.01 6.67
CA ILE A 152 5.33 0.76 5.63
C ILE A 152 5.20 -0.09 4.36
N HIS A 153 6.27 -0.79 3.97
CA HIS A 153 6.27 -1.70 2.83
C HIS A 153 5.22 -2.80 2.95
N ASP A 154 5.17 -3.48 4.10
CA ASP A 154 4.23 -4.58 4.33
C ASP A 154 2.77 -4.07 4.38
N LEU A 155 2.54 -2.91 4.99
CA LEU A 155 1.23 -2.26 5.01
C LEU A 155 0.74 -1.90 3.60
N ILE A 156 1.59 -1.34 2.75
CA ILE A 156 1.24 -1.02 1.35
C ILE A 156 1.06 -2.30 0.52
N GLY A 157 1.86 -3.33 0.82
CA GLY A 157 1.71 -4.67 0.26
C GLY A 157 0.32 -5.26 0.53
N PHE A 158 -0.17 -5.12 1.77
CA PHE A 158 -1.54 -5.52 2.13
C PHE A 158 -2.60 -4.80 1.29
N TYR A 159 -2.51 -3.48 1.12
CA TYR A 159 -3.44 -2.73 0.27
C TYR A 159 -3.35 -3.15 -1.20
N SER A 160 -2.15 -3.43 -1.69
CA SER A 160 -1.95 -3.95 -3.05
C SER A 160 -2.70 -5.28 -3.26
N ASP A 161 -2.62 -6.20 -2.30
CA ASP A 161 -3.34 -7.47 -2.35
C ASP A 161 -4.85 -7.30 -2.17
N LEU A 162 -5.28 -6.42 -1.27
CA LEU A 162 -6.69 -6.07 -1.07
C LEU A 162 -7.33 -5.56 -2.36
N PHE A 163 -6.69 -4.59 -3.01
CA PHE A 163 -7.16 -4.03 -4.28
C PHE A 163 -7.07 -5.01 -5.44
N ARG A 164 -6.15 -5.97 -5.40
CA ARG A 164 -6.14 -7.05 -6.38
C ARG A 164 -7.37 -7.96 -6.21
N SER A 165 -7.76 -8.24 -4.97
CA SER A 165 -8.73 -9.28 -4.66
C SER A 165 -10.18 -8.82 -4.64
N ILE A 166 -10.47 -7.71 -3.96
CA ILE A 166 -11.83 -7.24 -3.68
C ILE A 166 -12.10 -5.82 -4.20
N ARG A 167 -11.37 -5.45 -5.25
CA ARG A 167 -11.42 -4.15 -5.90
C ARG A 167 -12.84 -3.60 -6.11
N LYS A 168 -13.74 -4.43 -6.64
CA LYS A 168 -15.09 -4.03 -7.06
C LYS A 168 -16.08 -3.97 -5.90
N GLU A 169 -15.69 -4.54 -4.77
CA GLU A 169 -16.47 -4.64 -3.55
C GLU A 169 -16.14 -3.51 -2.56
N LEU A 170 -15.07 -2.75 -2.80
CA LEU A 170 -14.65 -1.65 -1.94
C LEU A 170 -15.50 -0.38 -2.17
N PRO A 171 -16.03 0.23 -1.10
CA PRO A 171 -16.67 1.53 -1.14
C PRO A 171 -15.72 2.67 -1.53
N THR A 172 -16.30 3.72 -2.11
CA THR A 172 -15.56 4.90 -2.60
C THR A 172 -14.84 5.68 -1.51
N ASP A 173 -15.43 5.78 -0.32
CA ASP A 173 -14.86 6.46 0.86
C ASP A 173 -13.58 5.75 1.34
N VAL A 174 -13.59 4.42 1.43
CA VAL A 174 -12.41 3.62 1.78
C VAL A 174 -11.31 3.81 0.74
N VAL A 175 -11.67 3.78 -0.55
CA VAL A 175 -10.72 4.04 -1.64
C VAL A 175 -10.12 5.43 -1.53
N GLY A 176 -10.94 6.46 -1.30
CA GLY A 176 -10.48 7.84 -1.15
C GLY A 176 -9.53 8.02 0.04
N ALA A 177 -9.83 7.40 1.18
CA ALA A 177 -8.97 7.41 2.35
C ALA A 177 -7.62 6.74 2.06
N THR A 178 -7.60 5.58 1.40
CA THR A 178 -6.34 4.92 1.04
C THR A 178 -5.52 5.74 0.06
N VAL A 179 -6.13 6.32 -0.98
CA VAL A 179 -5.43 7.20 -1.93
C VAL A 179 -4.77 8.33 -1.16
N THR A 180 -5.52 9.02 -0.29
CA THR A 180 -5.00 10.13 0.51
C THR A 180 -3.77 9.72 1.32
N THR A 181 -3.80 8.59 2.03
CA THR A 181 -2.64 8.08 2.78
C THR A 181 -1.46 7.70 1.87
N LEU A 182 -1.70 7.09 0.72
CA LEU A 182 -0.65 6.77 -0.25
C LEU A 182 -0.03 8.06 -0.86
N VAL A 183 -0.81 9.13 -0.97
CA VAL A 183 -0.33 10.46 -1.37
C VAL A 183 0.56 11.07 -0.29
N GLU A 184 0.09 11.07 0.96
CA GLU A 184 0.82 11.59 2.12
C GLU A 184 2.24 11.00 2.19
N LEU A 185 2.38 9.71 1.88
CA LEU A 185 3.68 9.02 1.80
C LEU A 185 4.63 9.63 0.77
N PHE A 186 4.14 10.02 -0.40
CA PHE A 186 4.96 10.67 -1.42
C PHE A 186 5.33 12.11 -1.06
N GLN A 187 4.42 12.82 -0.38
CA GLN A 187 4.61 14.22 0.02
C GLN A 187 5.52 14.38 1.23
N HIS A 188 5.71 13.32 2.03
CA HIS A 188 6.53 13.37 3.22
C HIS A 188 8.01 13.53 2.85
N GLY A 189 8.46 14.76 2.61
CA GLY A 189 9.85 15.07 2.22
C GLY A 189 10.90 14.54 3.20
N GLN A 190 10.52 14.33 4.47
CA GLN A 190 11.37 13.73 5.50
C GLN A 190 11.47 12.20 5.42
N PHE A 191 10.48 11.53 4.80
CA PHE A 191 10.54 10.09 4.54
C PHE A 191 11.62 9.79 3.50
N ALA A 192 11.57 10.50 2.37
CA ALA A 192 12.60 10.42 1.35
C ALA A 192 13.99 10.74 1.93
N SER A 193 14.12 11.82 2.71
CA SER A 193 15.41 12.25 3.29
C SER A 193 16.05 11.27 4.27
N LYS A 194 15.26 10.49 5.01
CA LYS A 194 15.81 9.50 5.93
C LYS A 194 16.15 8.18 5.26
N LEU A 195 15.36 7.77 4.27
CA LEU A 195 15.67 6.60 3.45
C LEU A 195 17.05 6.70 2.79
N GLU A 196 17.46 7.92 2.46
CA GLU A 196 18.80 8.23 2.00
C GLU A 196 19.89 7.86 3.00
N ALA A 197 19.67 8.10 4.29
CA ALA A 197 20.65 7.83 5.33
C ALA A 197 20.95 6.31 5.49
N LEU A 198 20.12 5.44 4.91
CA LEU A 198 20.36 3.99 4.85
C LEU A 198 21.05 3.52 3.56
N GLY A 199 21.31 4.39 2.57
CA GLY A 199 22.00 3.96 1.34
C GLY A 199 22.07 4.92 0.14
N ALA A 200 21.41 6.09 0.17
CA ALA A 200 21.43 7.24 -0.80
C ALA A 200 21.16 6.95 -2.31
N PRO A 201 20.66 7.92 -3.14
CA PRO A 201 20.39 9.33 -2.85
C PRO A 201 18.90 9.77 -3.14
N GLU A 202 18.41 10.79 -2.43
CA GLU A 202 17.07 11.44 -2.35
C GLU A 202 15.78 10.87 -2.99
N SER A 203 15.38 9.64 -2.66
CA SER A 203 14.01 9.18 -2.96
C SER A 203 13.52 8.01 -2.10
N ILE A 204 12.20 7.78 -2.17
CA ILE A 204 11.52 6.58 -1.66
C ILE A 204 12.15 5.32 -2.32
N PRO A 205 12.45 4.23 -1.56
CA PRO A 205 13.02 3.02 -2.11
C PRO A 205 12.27 2.55 -3.35
N PRO A 206 12.96 2.22 -4.45
CA PRO A 206 12.31 1.79 -5.68
C PRO A 206 11.26 0.67 -5.49
N PRO A 207 11.48 -0.36 -4.63
CA PRO A 207 10.45 -1.37 -4.38
C PRO A 207 9.18 -0.80 -3.76
N LEU A 208 9.33 0.14 -2.83
CA LEU A 208 8.20 0.76 -2.15
C LEU A 208 7.46 1.72 -3.09
N CYS A 209 8.19 2.54 -3.84
CA CYS A 209 7.63 3.42 -4.86
C CYS A 209 6.82 2.60 -5.89
N LYS A 210 7.41 1.50 -6.39
CA LYS A 210 6.73 0.59 -7.32
C LYS A 210 5.44 0.02 -6.73
N GLN A 211 5.46 -0.41 -5.48
CA GLN A 211 4.25 -0.92 -4.83
C GLN A 211 3.16 0.14 -4.71
N ILE A 212 3.53 1.37 -4.34
CA ILE A 212 2.57 2.48 -4.26
C ILE A 212 1.97 2.76 -5.65
N VAL A 213 2.81 2.87 -6.69
CA VAL A 213 2.36 3.06 -8.09
C VAL A 213 1.39 1.96 -8.51
N VAL A 214 1.76 0.70 -8.29
CA VAL A 214 0.91 -0.46 -8.62
C VAL A 214 -0.42 -0.42 -7.86
N ALA A 215 -0.42 -0.01 -6.59
CA ALA A 215 -1.65 0.13 -5.81
C ALA A 215 -2.56 1.23 -6.40
N LEU A 216 -1.99 2.37 -6.79
CA LEU A 216 -2.71 3.49 -7.37
C LEU A 216 -3.26 3.20 -8.76
N GLU A 217 -2.47 2.56 -9.64
CA GLU A 217 -2.92 2.13 -10.96
C GLU A 217 -4.09 1.14 -10.85
N ARG A 218 -4.01 0.21 -9.88
CA ARG A 218 -5.12 -0.70 -9.59
C ARG A 218 -6.34 0.07 -9.15
N LEU A 219 -6.22 1.07 -8.29
CA LEU A 219 -7.34 1.89 -7.86
C LEU A 219 -7.95 2.69 -9.02
N GLN A 220 -7.11 3.36 -9.81
CA GLN A 220 -7.51 4.14 -10.98
C GLN A 220 -8.30 3.30 -11.97
N SER A 221 -7.73 2.18 -12.40
CA SER A 221 -8.39 1.32 -13.38
C SER A 221 -9.72 0.70 -12.87
N SER A 222 -10.08 0.80 -11.57
CA SER A 222 -11.37 0.33 -11.02
C SER A 222 -12.38 1.41 -10.83
N HIS A 223 -11.94 2.42 -10.12
CA HIS A 223 -12.81 3.38 -9.47
C HIS A 223 -12.70 4.72 -10.17
N ASN A 224 -11.88 4.81 -11.23
CA ASN A 224 -11.55 6.03 -11.94
C ASN A 224 -11.23 7.13 -10.93
N ILE A 225 -10.34 6.81 -9.96
CA ILE A 225 -10.13 7.64 -8.79
C ILE A 225 -9.72 9.06 -9.15
N PHE A 226 -9.01 9.23 -10.26
CA PHE A 226 -8.59 10.55 -10.72
C PHE A 226 -9.77 11.43 -11.17
N HIS A 227 -10.91 10.83 -11.48
CA HIS A 227 -12.14 11.55 -11.85
C HIS A 227 -13.01 11.94 -10.65
N PHE A 228 -12.70 11.51 -9.42
CA PHE A 228 -13.42 11.98 -8.24
C PHE A 228 -13.22 13.47 -8.03
N VAL A 229 -14.31 14.18 -7.74
CA VAL A 229 -14.30 15.64 -7.51
C VAL A 229 -13.32 16.02 -6.40
N ALA A 230 -13.30 15.26 -5.29
CA ALA A 230 -12.35 15.49 -4.20
C ALA A 230 -10.89 15.33 -4.65
N PHE A 231 -10.60 14.31 -5.47
CA PHE A 231 -9.25 14.14 -6.03
C PHE A 231 -8.87 15.32 -6.92
N LYS A 232 -9.74 15.70 -7.87
CA LYS A 232 -9.51 16.81 -8.79
C LYS A 232 -9.25 18.14 -8.07
N SER A 233 -10.05 18.44 -7.06
CA SER A 233 -10.04 19.75 -6.39
C SER A 233 -9.05 19.87 -5.23
N GLN A 234 -8.75 18.77 -4.52
CA GLN A 234 -7.98 18.84 -3.27
C GLN A 234 -6.59 18.23 -3.38
N VAL A 235 -6.39 17.22 -4.24
CA VAL A 235 -5.19 16.37 -4.17
C VAL A 235 -4.39 16.37 -5.48
N ARG A 236 -5.05 16.52 -6.63
CA ARG A 236 -4.46 16.37 -7.97
C ARG A 236 -3.22 17.22 -8.19
N MET A 237 -3.26 18.52 -7.88
CA MET A 237 -2.11 19.40 -8.08
C MET A 237 -0.92 19.00 -7.23
N ALA A 238 -1.14 18.76 -5.94
CA ALA A 238 -0.09 18.27 -5.06
C ALA A 238 0.50 16.94 -5.56
N TYR A 239 -0.32 16.10 -6.19
CA TYR A 239 0.12 14.86 -6.85
C TYR A 239 1.03 15.09 -8.04
N LEU A 240 0.61 15.95 -8.98
CA LEU A 240 1.38 16.29 -10.17
C LEU A 240 2.75 16.86 -9.78
N HIS A 241 2.78 17.80 -8.83
CA HIS A 241 4.03 18.36 -8.31
C HIS A 241 4.93 17.32 -7.66
N THR A 242 4.36 16.39 -6.91
CA THR A 242 5.14 15.34 -6.24
C THR A 242 5.76 14.37 -7.26
N LEU A 243 5.00 13.94 -8.27
CA LEU A 243 5.52 13.10 -9.34
C LEU A 243 6.58 13.81 -10.18
N LEU A 244 6.35 15.08 -10.54
CA LEU A 244 7.34 15.90 -11.23
C LEU A 244 8.62 16.05 -10.40
N THR A 245 8.52 16.28 -9.09
CA THR A 245 9.68 16.35 -8.18
C THR A 245 10.47 15.05 -8.17
N LEU A 246 9.79 13.90 -8.09
CA LEU A 246 10.44 12.59 -8.11
C LEU A 246 11.16 12.33 -9.45
N LEU A 247 10.50 12.68 -10.55
CA LEU A 247 11.02 12.47 -11.91
C LEU A 247 12.21 13.40 -12.22
N THR A 248 12.14 14.68 -11.86
CA THR A 248 13.20 15.66 -12.19
C THR A 248 14.45 15.48 -11.35
N ARG A 249 14.34 14.97 -10.11
CA ARG A 249 15.51 14.61 -9.30
C ARG A 249 16.33 13.48 -9.94
N GLY A 250 15.77 12.76 -10.93
CA GLY A 250 16.48 11.75 -11.74
C GLY A 250 16.80 10.45 -10.99
N ARG A 251 16.24 10.26 -9.78
CA ARG A 251 16.59 9.15 -8.86
C ARG A 251 15.64 7.96 -8.94
N VAL A 252 14.72 8.02 -9.90
CA VAL A 252 13.73 6.98 -10.23
C VAL A 252 13.95 6.42 -11.63
N GLY A 253 15.20 6.33 -12.10
CA GLY A 253 15.50 5.89 -13.47
C GLY A 253 14.89 4.52 -13.84
N LEU A 254 14.78 3.61 -12.88
CA LEU A 254 14.13 2.30 -13.06
C LEU A 254 12.59 2.35 -13.08
N LEU A 255 11.99 3.44 -12.61
CA LEU A 255 10.54 3.65 -12.51
C LEU A 255 10.05 4.85 -13.32
N GLN A 256 10.92 5.42 -14.16
CA GLN A 256 10.64 6.67 -14.86
C GLN A 256 9.46 6.50 -15.82
N GLU A 257 9.35 5.34 -16.45
CA GLU A 257 8.26 5.01 -17.36
C GLU A 257 6.94 4.87 -16.59
N GLU A 258 6.89 4.07 -15.53
CA GLU A 258 5.66 3.88 -14.74
C GLU A 258 5.20 5.18 -14.07
N LEU A 259 6.13 5.98 -13.53
CA LEU A 259 5.82 7.29 -12.94
C LEU A 259 5.42 8.32 -14.01
N GLY A 260 6.01 8.26 -15.21
CA GLY A 260 5.63 9.12 -16.34
C GLY A 260 4.22 8.82 -16.84
N LEU A 261 3.86 7.54 -16.93
CA LEU A 261 2.50 7.10 -17.26
C LEU A 261 1.50 7.50 -16.16
N LEU A 262 1.87 7.33 -14.89
CA LEU A 262 1.03 7.79 -13.77
C LEU A 262 0.84 9.31 -13.81
N LEU A 263 1.89 10.08 -14.12
CA LEU A 263 1.81 11.54 -14.28
C LEU A 263 0.84 11.89 -15.42
N TYR A 264 0.97 11.24 -16.57
CA TYR A 264 0.07 11.44 -17.72
C TYR A 264 -1.39 11.18 -17.34
N HIS A 265 -1.70 10.02 -16.74
CA HIS A 265 -3.08 9.67 -16.38
C HIS A 265 -3.74 10.67 -15.42
N ILE A 266 -2.95 11.36 -14.60
CA ILE A 266 -3.43 12.37 -13.65
C ILE A 266 -3.52 13.75 -14.30
N ALA A 267 -2.61 14.04 -15.22
CA ALA A 267 -2.64 15.26 -16.02
C ALA A 267 -3.87 15.25 -16.95
N ASP A 268 -4.15 14.13 -17.62
CA ASP A 268 -5.24 13.93 -18.59
C ASP A 268 -6.64 14.27 -18.04
N VAL A 269 -6.82 14.14 -16.73
CA VAL A 269 -8.06 14.53 -16.05
C VAL A 269 -8.48 15.99 -16.28
N ASP A 270 -7.51 16.88 -16.51
CA ASP A 270 -7.67 18.28 -16.92
C ASP A 270 -6.32 18.82 -17.42
N MET A 271 -5.94 18.38 -18.61
CA MET A 271 -4.66 18.70 -19.24
C MET A 271 -4.36 20.22 -19.33
N PRO A 272 -5.36 21.10 -19.58
CA PRO A 272 -5.13 22.55 -19.56
C PRO A 272 -4.52 23.06 -18.25
N SER A 273 -5.04 22.64 -17.09
CA SER A 273 -4.49 23.07 -15.80
C SER A 273 -3.07 22.55 -15.58
N PHE A 274 -2.73 21.38 -16.14
CA PHE A 274 -1.37 20.85 -16.04
C PHE A 274 -0.36 21.76 -16.76
N PHE A 275 -0.66 22.16 -18.00
CA PHE A 275 0.22 23.02 -18.79
C PHE A 275 0.25 24.48 -18.33
N HIS A 276 -0.90 25.03 -17.91
CA HIS A 276 -1.02 26.46 -17.60
C HIS A 276 -0.81 26.82 -16.13
N GLU A 277 -1.00 25.87 -15.21
CA GLU A 277 -0.86 26.13 -13.78
C GLU A 277 0.27 25.28 -13.18
N CYS A 278 0.17 23.96 -13.28
CA CYS A 278 1.09 23.05 -12.58
C CYS A 278 2.54 23.19 -13.06
N LEU A 279 2.78 23.10 -14.38
CA LEU A 279 4.13 23.18 -14.93
C LEU A 279 4.80 24.54 -14.65
N PRO A 280 4.16 25.70 -14.91
CA PRO A 280 4.72 27.00 -14.53
C PRO A 280 5.00 27.13 -13.04
N GLN A 281 4.08 26.68 -12.17
CA GLN A 281 4.28 26.70 -10.71
C GLN A 281 5.44 25.80 -10.28
N PHE A 282 5.61 24.65 -10.93
CA PHE A 282 6.65 23.69 -10.59
C PHE A 282 8.04 24.19 -10.98
N VAL A 283 8.16 24.79 -12.17
CA VAL A 283 9.43 25.24 -12.73
C VAL A 283 9.88 26.59 -12.15
N GLY A 284 8.92 27.43 -11.75
CA GLY A 284 9.20 28.77 -11.24
C GLY A 284 9.81 29.71 -12.29
N ASP A 285 10.20 30.91 -11.86
CA ASP A 285 10.66 31.98 -12.77
C ASP A 285 11.98 31.65 -13.50
N GLY A 286 12.76 30.68 -13.01
CA GLY A 286 14.11 30.37 -13.49
C GLY A 286 14.22 29.27 -14.56
N GLY A 287 13.12 28.60 -14.92
CA GLY A 287 13.18 27.43 -15.81
C GLY A 287 12.24 27.47 -17.02
N ALA A 288 11.71 28.64 -17.38
CA ALA A 288 10.79 28.80 -18.52
C ALA A 288 11.33 28.21 -19.84
N ASP A 289 12.65 28.16 -20.03
CA ASP A 289 13.27 27.55 -21.20
C ASP A 289 13.09 26.02 -21.24
N SER A 290 13.03 25.34 -20.09
CA SER A 290 12.75 23.91 -20.01
C SER A 290 11.32 23.57 -20.42
N LEU A 291 10.39 24.53 -20.42
CA LEU A 291 9.01 24.29 -20.83
C LEU A 291 8.81 24.25 -22.36
N ARG A 292 9.81 24.68 -23.14
CA ARG A 292 9.71 24.78 -24.61
C ARG A 292 9.65 23.41 -25.31
N CYS A 293 10.04 22.34 -24.63
CA CYS A 293 9.97 20.99 -25.17
C CYS A 293 8.53 20.47 -25.26
N TRP A 294 7.59 21.09 -24.54
CA TRP A 294 6.18 20.72 -24.56
C TRP A 294 5.47 21.35 -25.76
N THR A 295 4.88 20.53 -26.62
CA THR A 295 4.10 21.01 -27.77
C THR A 295 2.63 21.27 -27.42
N GLY A 296 2.19 20.82 -26.24
CA GLY A 296 0.80 20.88 -25.80
C GLY A 296 -0.08 19.77 -26.40
N GLN A 297 0.52 18.79 -27.09
CA GLN A 297 -0.21 17.60 -27.49
C GLN A 297 -0.62 16.76 -26.28
N VAL A 298 -1.79 16.14 -26.38
CA VAL A 298 -2.47 15.48 -25.25
C VAL A 298 -2.44 13.97 -25.36
N ASP A 299 -1.89 13.39 -26.42
CA ASP A 299 -1.75 11.95 -26.56
C ASP A 299 -0.62 11.39 -25.70
N GLU A 300 -0.86 10.23 -25.10
CA GLU A 300 0.07 9.55 -24.19
C GLU A 300 1.50 9.37 -24.76
N PRO A 301 1.69 8.86 -26.00
CA PRO A 301 3.04 8.62 -26.51
C PRO A 301 3.84 9.91 -26.67
N THR A 302 3.21 10.98 -27.15
CA THR A 302 3.87 12.27 -27.31
C THR A 302 4.15 12.89 -25.95
N PHE A 303 3.20 12.85 -25.02
CA PHE A 303 3.40 13.34 -23.66
C PHE A 303 4.59 12.67 -22.96
N VAL A 304 4.68 11.34 -22.98
CA VAL A 304 5.76 10.60 -22.31
C VAL A 304 7.12 10.90 -22.95
N LYS A 305 7.15 11.07 -24.28
CA LYS A 305 8.36 11.47 -25.01
C LYS A 305 8.81 12.88 -24.63
N GLU A 306 7.88 13.84 -24.63
CA GLU A 306 8.15 15.23 -24.25
C GLU A 306 8.54 15.39 -22.78
N LEU A 307 7.93 14.60 -21.90
CA LEU A 307 8.34 14.47 -20.51
C LEU A 307 9.80 14.04 -20.43
N GLY A 308 10.23 13.05 -21.21
CA GLY A 308 11.63 12.62 -21.29
C GLY A 308 12.58 13.78 -21.61
N HIS A 309 12.25 14.61 -22.60
CA HIS A 309 13.03 15.81 -22.96
C HIS A 309 12.99 16.86 -21.84
N PHE A 310 11.81 17.16 -21.30
CA PHE A 310 11.62 18.08 -20.17
C PHE A 310 12.53 17.71 -18.99
N LEU A 311 12.55 16.44 -18.60
CA LEU A 311 13.37 15.98 -17.48
C LEU A 311 14.87 16.17 -17.74
N ILE A 312 15.33 16.04 -18.99
CA ILE A 312 16.72 16.29 -19.37
C ILE A 312 17.01 17.79 -19.29
N ASP A 313 16.20 18.62 -19.94
CA ASP A 313 16.39 20.06 -20.02
C ASP A 313 16.31 20.73 -18.65
N PHE A 314 15.37 20.28 -17.81
CA PHE A 314 15.20 20.77 -16.44
C PHE A 314 16.43 20.49 -15.57
N ARG A 315 16.99 19.27 -15.66
CA ARG A 315 18.21 18.87 -14.93
C ARG A 315 19.43 19.64 -15.40
N VAL A 316 19.58 19.86 -16.71
CA VAL A 316 20.69 20.64 -17.28
C VAL A 316 20.58 22.11 -16.89
N GLY A 317 19.37 22.68 -16.87
CA GLY A 317 19.14 24.07 -16.44
C GLY A 317 19.48 24.28 -14.97
N HIS A 318 19.06 23.37 -14.09
CA HIS A 318 19.33 23.45 -12.65
C HIS A 318 20.78 23.14 -12.27
N ALA A 319 21.53 22.37 -13.07
CA ALA A 319 22.96 22.12 -12.83
C ALA A 319 23.88 23.30 -13.20
N ARG A 320 23.35 24.32 -13.89
CA ARG A 320 24.08 25.51 -14.34
C ARG A 320 23.87 26.74 -13.44
N GLN A 321 22.99 26.64 -12.45
CA GLN A 321 22.73 27.65 -11.41
C GLN A 321 23.46 27.26 -10.13
#